data_AF-A0A841Q7K2-F1
#
_entry.id   AF-A0A841Q7K2-F1
#
_cell.length_a   1.000
_cell.length_b   1.000
_cell.length_c   1.000
_cell.angle_alpha   90.00
_cell.angle_beta   90.00
_cell.angle_gamma   90.00
#
_symmetry.space_group_name_H-M   'P 1'
#
loop_
_entity.id
_entity.type
_entity.pdbx_description
1 polymer ?
#
loop_
_entity_poly.entity_id
_entity_poly.type
_entity_poly.pdbx_seq_one_letter_code
_entity_poly.pdbx_strand_id
1 'polypeptide(L)'
;MLSSPRIIRIPNEETGEIEEYFLAQTKKFELIDKEKKEMIKRKFQRKKGIRIKDIRGEFLMAKSEPLKRLEETDITVKDRRYFMQLLTYLDFGQKPLKKGDVPLNINEIAKIWGMHKDNAKVKINKLVDIGLVIKDKDPIDKRRTVFLINSEFYEKGKKSSSDKFVKVFQKKLAEVISNIEEIQKNSKNQSILNSIGLLNALIPYFHYQTFYLVENPNECITLDGESIIDALERNSGSLRHLTKTRLCSIIGNKNGNRNTITQYFKILEKAGAVMVLNTNRKSTFLIHPDLFFRIDSKGVEEYTRYVRTMFNQHNSVALK
;
A
#
# COMPACT_ATOMS: atom_id res chain seq x y z
N MET A 1 -1.93 -38.40 31.29
CA MET A 1 -2.95 -38.13 30.25
C MET A 1 -3.60 -36.79 30.55
N LEU A 2 -3.29 -35.74 29.79
CA LEU A 2 -3.91 -34.41 29.96
C LEU A 2 -5.17 -34.35 29.09
N SER A 3 -6.34 -34.13 29.69
CA SER A 3 -7.61 -34.03 28.95
C SER A 3 -7.66 -32.74 28.14
N SER A 4 -8.13 -32.82 26.89
CA SER A 4 -8.33 -31.69 25.99
C SER A 4 -9.22 -30.60 26.62
N PRO A 5 -8.90 -29.30 26.42
CA PRO A 5 -9.70 -28.21 26.99
C PRO A 5 -11.12 -28.20 26.39
N ARG A 6 -12.13 -28.06 27.24
CA ARG A 6 -13.53 -27.88 26.81
C ARG A 6 -13.75 -26.44 26.38
N ILE A 7 -14.25 -26.24 25.17
CA ILE A 7 -14.61 -24.94 24.61
C ILE A 7 -16.10 -24.71 24.87
N ILE A 8 -16.46 -23.55 25.43
CA ILE A 8 -17.85 -23.12 25.51
C ILE A 8 -18.05 -21.95 24.53
N ARG A 9 -19.13 -22.05 23.76
CA ARG A 9 -19.58 -21.07 22.78
C ARG A 9 -20.80 -20.36 23.35
N ILE A 10 -20.71 -19.04 23.54
CA ILE A 10 -21.82 -18.24 24.05
C ILE A 10 -22.13 -17.16 23.00
N PRO A 11 -23.39 -17.04 22.54
CA PRO A 11 -23.78 -15.96 21.65
C PRO A 11 -23.83 -14.63 22.41
N ASN A 12 -23.21 -13.61 21.83
CA ASN A 12 -23.24 -12.24 22.34
C ASN A 12 -24.59 -11.59 21.98
N GLU A 13 -25.40 -11.22 22.98
CA GLU A 13 -26.78 -10.76 22.77
C GLU A 13 -26.89 -9.38 22.08
N GLU A 14 -25.83 -8.56 22.07
CA GLU A 14 -25.83 -7.25 21.40
C GLU A 14 -25.34 -7.31 19.95
N THR A 15 -24.44 -8.26 19.63
CA THR A 15 -23.77 -8.32 18.32
C THR A 15 -24.15 -9.54 17.49
N GLY A 16 -24.76 -10.56 18.12
CA GLY A 16 -25.12 -11.83 17.49
C GLY A 16 -23.94 -12.76 17.17
N GLU A 17 -22.71 -12.36 17.47
CA GLU A 17 -21.51 -13.17 17.23
C GLU A 17 -21.31 -14.22 18.34
N ILE A 18 -20.89 -15.44 17.96
CA ILE A 18 -20.59 -16.51 18.90
C ILE A 18 -19.14 -16.36 19.37
N GLU A 19 -18.95 -16.09 20.64
CA GLU A 19 -17.62 -15.97 21.24
C GLU A 19 -17.19 -17.33 21.84
N GLU A 20 -15.98 -17.78 21.50
CA GLU A 20 -15.38 -19.01 22.02
C GLU A 20 -14.43 -18.72 23.18
N TYR A 21 -14.69 -19.38 24.32
CA TYR A 21 -13.87 -19.26 25.52
C TYR A 21 -13.19 -20.59 25.86
N PHE A 22 -11.88 -20.54 26.13
CA PHE A 22 -11.10 -21.67 26.61
C PHE A 22 -11.21 -21.77 28.13
N LEU A 23 -11.88 -22.82 28.62
CA LEU A 23 -11.84 -23.17 30.04
C LEU A 23 -10.52 -23.88 30.35
N ALA A 24 -9.53 -23.12 30.82
CA ALA A 24 -8.42 -23.71 31.55
C ALA A 24 -8.98 -24.35 32.83
N GLN A 25 -8.67 -25.64 33.05
CA GLN A 25 -9.06 -26.37 34.24
C GLN A 25 -8.37 -25.78 35.48
N THR A 26 -8.96 -24.74 36.04
CA THR A 26 -8.61 -24.26 37.38
C THR A 26 -9.90 -23.94 38.12
N LYS A 27 -10.17 -24.74 39.15
CA LYS A 27 -11.16 -24.47 40.20
C LYS A 27 -10.85 -23.12 40.83
N LYS A 28 -11.50 -22.05 40.36
CA LYS A 28 -11.89 -20.84 41.10
C LYS A 28 -12.53 -19.88 40.11
N PHE A 29 -13.85 -19.75 40.22
CA PHE A 29 -14.56 -18.58 39.71
C PHE A 29 -14.06 -17.37 40.51
N GLU A 30 -13.15 -16.59 39.95
CA GLU A 30 -12.89 -15.23 40.42
C GLU A 30 -13.18 -14.30 39.25
N LEU A 31 -14.16 -13.43 39.50
CA LEU A 31 -14.67 -12.40 38.61
C LEU A 31 -13.53 -11.78 37.79
N ILE A 32 -13.62 -11.89 36.46
CA ILE A 32 -12.75 -11.16 35.55
C ILE A 32 -13.02 -9.68 35.78
N ASP A 33 -12.10 -9.10 36.54
CA ASP A 33 -12.14 -7.78 37.12
C ASP A 33 -12.60 -6.71 36.12
N LYS A 34 -13.61 -5.93 36.53
CA LYS A 34 -14.15 -4.78 35.76
C LYS A 34 -13.00 -3.85 35.34
N GLU A 35 -11.97 -3.76 36.17
CA GLU A 35 -10.75 -2.97 35.91
C GLU A 35 -9.90 -3.53 34.76
N LYS A 36 -9.80 -4.86 34.58
CA LYS A 36 -9.08 -5.44 33.42
C LYS A 36 -9.84 -5.23 32.12
N LYS A 37 -11.17 -5.36 32.13
CA LYS A 37 -12.04 -5.02 30.98
C LYS A 37 -11.92 -3.53 30.65
N GLU A 38 -11.98 -2.65 31.64
CA GLU A 38 -11.77 -1.21 31.44
C GLU A 38 -10.33 -0.87 31.01
N MET A 39 -9.31 -1.55 31.52
CA MET A 39 -7.92 -1.35 31.08
C MET A 39 -7.72 -1.75 29.62
N ILE A 40 -8.34 -2.84 29.17
CA ILE A 40 -8.30 -3.27 27.76
C ILE A 40 -9.07 -2.26 26.91
N LYS A 41 -10.26 -1.83 27.34
CA LYS A 41 -11.08 -0.82 26.65
C LYS A 41 -10.37 0.54 26.61
N ARG A 42 -9.72 0.98 27.68
CA ARG A 42 -8.88 2.18 27.77
C ARG A 42 -7.59 2.05 26.99
N LYS A 43 -6.94 0.88 26.92
CA LYS A 43 -5.80 0.63 26.01
C LYS A 43 -6.23 0.66 24.54
N PHE A 44 -7.43 0.16 24.23
CA PHE A 44 -8.00 0.18 22.89
C PHE A 44 -8.46 1.60 22.48
N GLN A 45 -9.08 2.34 23.40
CA GLN A 45 -9.45 3.75 23.22
C GLN A 45 -8.22 4.67 23.20
N ARG A 46 -7.20 4.44 24.04
CA ARG A 46 -5.88 5.10 23.93
C ARG A 46 -5.19 4.72 22.63
N LYS A 47 -5.29 3.49 22.11
CA LYS A 47 -4.78 3.15 20.77
C LYS A 47 -5.59 3.79 19.65
N LYS A 48 -6.90 4.00 19.81
CA LYS A 48 -7.73 4.77 18.88
C LYS A 48 -7.49 6.28 18.97
N GLY A 49 -7.15 6.81 20.15
CA GLY A 49 -6.98 8.24 20.44
C GLY A 49 -5.54 8.77 20.37
N ILE A 50 -4.52 7.95 20.67
CA ILE A 50 -3.08 8.26 20.49
C ILE A 50 -2.64 8.05 19.04
N ARG A 51 -3.45 7.34 18.23
CA ARG A 51 -3.48 7.57 16.78
C ARG A 51 -4.06 8.97 16.56
N ILE A 52 -3.27 10.00 16.81
CA ILE A 52 -3.48 11.32 16.20
C ILE A 52 -3.60 11.01 14.72
N LYS A 53 -4.84 11.06 14.20
CA LYS A 53 -5.16 10.61 12.86
C LYS A 53 -4.24 11.37 11.93
N ASP A 54 -3.32 10.66 11.29
CA ASP A 54 -2.61 11.23 10.17
C ASP A 54 -3.68 11.80 9.23
N ILE A 55 -3.58 13.09 8.90
CA ILE A 55 -4.60 13.78 8.11
C ILE A 55 -4.83 13.11 6.74
N ARG A 56 -3.83 12.35 6.28
CA ARG A 56 -3.86 11.56 5.03
C ARG A 56 -4.73 10.30 5.13
N GLY A 57 -5.06 9.87 6.35
CA GLY A 57 -5.93 8.74 6.62
C GLY A 57 -5.21 7.41 6.80
N GLU A 58 -5.91 6.32 6.49
CA GLU A 58 -5.38 4.96 6.66
C GLU A 58 -4.27 4.65 5.65
N PHE A 59 -3.25 3.95 6.12
CA PHE A 59 -2.15 3.48 5.29
C PHE A 59 -1.86 2.01 5.53
N LEU A 60 -1.20 1.41 4.55
CA LEU A 60 -0.56 0.10 4.63
C LEU A 60 0.95 0.27 4.53
N MET A 61 1.69 -0.63 5.16
CA MET A 61 3.16 -0.67 5.17
C MET A 61 3.61 -1.58 4.04
N ALA A 62 4.29 -1.01 3.05
CA ALA A 62 4.87 -1.72 1.93
C ALA A 62 6.35 -2.00 2.20
N LYS A 63 6.74 -3.28 2.28
CA LYS A 63 8.11 -3.68 2.62
C LYS A 63 8.99 -3.61 1.37
N SER A 64 10.00 -2.74 1.39
CA SER A 64 10.79 -2.40 0.19
C SER A 64 11.60 -3.58 -0.35
N GLU A 65 12.29 -4.33 0.51
CA GLU A 65 13.15 -5.45 0.08
C GLU A 65 12.36 -6.60 -0.55
N PRO A 66 11.26 -7.11 0.06
CA PRO A 66 10.40 -8.10 -0.58
C PRO A 66 9.84 -7.62 -1.92
N LEU A 67 9.42 -6.36 -2.02
CA LEU A 67 8.89 -5.80 -3.28
C LEU A 67 9.95 -5.69 -4.37
N LYS A 68 11.21 -5.48 -4.02
CA LYS A 68 12.32 -5.43 -4.98
C LYS A 68 12.57 -6.80 -5.63
N ARG A 69 12.44 -7.89 -4.87
CA ARG A 69 12.58 -9.27 -5.40
C ARG A 69 11.54 -9.62 -6.47
N LEU A 70 10.43 -8.88 -6.56
CA LEU A 70 9.47 -9.04 -7.65
C LEU A 70 10.03 -8.66 -9.03
N GLU A 71 11.20 -8.01 -9.12
CA GLU A 71 11.90 -7.81 -10.39
C GLU A 71 12.42 -9.12 -11.00
N GLU A 72 12.60 -10.15 -10.17
CA GLU A 72 13.13 -11.46 -10.55
C GLU A 72 12.02 -12.44 -10.96
N THR A 73 10.75 -12.03 -10.85
CA THR A 73 9.58 -12.85 -11.19
C THR A 73 8.99 -12.47 -12.55
N ASP A 74 8.00 -13.22 -13.02
CA ASP A 74 7.29 -12.96 -14.28
C ASP A 74 6.14 -11.95 -14.15
N ILE A 75 6.14 -11.16 -13.06
CA ILE A 75 5.09 -10.20 -12.79
C ILE A 75 5.14 -9.03 -13.77
N THR A 76 4.04 -8.80 -14.49
CA THR A 76 3.96 -7.69 -15.44
C THR A 76 3.44 -6.43 -14.76
N VAL A 77 3.65 -5.26 -15.38
CA VAL A 77 3.01 -4.00 -14.97
C VAL A 77 1.48 -4.15 -14.89
N LYS A 78 0.88 -4.91 -15.82
CA LYS A 78 -0.55 -5.19 -15.81
C LYS A 78 -0.97 -6.01 -14.59
N ASP A 79 -0.19 -7.01 -14.19
CA ASP A 79 -0.48 -7.80 -12.99
C ASP A 79 -0.33 -6.94 -11.72
N ARG A 80 0.71 -6.08 -11.67
CA ARG A 80 0.90 -5.09 -10.59
C ARG A 80 -0.25 -4.09 -10.48
N ARG A 81 -0.86 -3.66 -11.60
CA ARG A 81 -2.06 -2.81 -11.60
C ARG A 81 -3.19 -3.47 -10.80
N TYR A 82 -3.53 -4.71 -11.16
CA TYR A 82 -4.62 -5.43 -10.52
C TYR A 82 -4.38 -5.61 -9.02
N PHE A 83 -3.13 -5.91 -8.67
CA PHE A 83 -2.71 -6.02 -7.29
C PHE A 83 -2.84 -4.69 -6.52
N MET A 84 -2.39 -3.57 -7.08
CA MET A 84 -2.55 -2.24 -6.46
C MET A 84 -4.02 -1.85 -6.24
N GLN A 85 -4.92 -2.22 -7.14
CA GLN A 85 -6.36 -2.01 -6.95
C GLN A 85 -6.86 -2.77 -5.71
N LEU A 86 -6.41 -4.01 -5.49
CA LEU A 86 -6.77 -4.78 -4.29
C LEU A 86 -6.25 -4.16 -2.99
N LEU A 87 -5.10 -3.48 -3.01
CA LEU A 87 -4.54 -2.85 -1.81
C LEU A 87 -5.45 -1.77 -1.21
N THR A 88 -6.38 -1.19 -1.99
CA THR A 88 -7.38 -0.25 -1.47
C THR A 88 -8.43 -0.92 -0.56
N TYR A 89 -8.53 -2.25 -0.61
CA TYR A 89 -9.46 -3.09 0.17
C TYR A 89 -8.76 -3.87 1.30
N LEU A 90 -7.48 -3.61 1.54
CA LEU A 90 -6.72 -4.24 2.62
C LEU A 90 -7.20 -3.74 3.99
N ASP A 91 -7.51 -4.68 4.87
CA ASP A 91 -7.89 -4.43 6.26
C ASP A 91 -6.73 -4.72 7.24
N PHE A 92 -6.92 -4.38 8.51
CA PHE A 92 -5.94 -4.56 9.56
C PHE A 92 -5.61 -6.05 9.82
N GLY A 93 -4.31 -6.34 9.88
CA GLY A 93 -3.77 -7.68 10.13
C GLY A 93 -3.87 -8.61 8.92
N GLN A 94 -3.76 -9.91 9.18
CA GLN A 94 -3.94 -10.96 8.17
C GLN A 94 -5.42 -11.33 8.03
N LYS A 95 -6.21 -10.41 7.47
CA LYS A 95 -7.63 -10.61 7.22
C LYS A 95 -7.92 -10.65 5.73
N PRO A 96 -9.03 -11.30 5.33
CA PRO A 96 -9.56 -11.19 3.97
C PRO A 96 -9.68 -9.74 3.52
N LEU A 97 -9.37 -9.49 2.26
CA LEU A 97 -9.73 -8.25 1.58
C LEU A 97 -11.24 -8.03 1.72
N LYS A 98 -11.68 -6.80 1.98
CA LYS A 98 -13.10 -6.52 2.19
C LYS A 98 -13.54 -5.19 1.60
N LYS A 99 -14.80 -5.12 1.21
CA LYS A 99 -15.49 -3.87 0.85
C LYS A 99 -16.57 -3.59 1.89
N GLY A 100 -16.34 -2.59 2.74
CA GLY A 100 -17.11 -2.45 3.97
C GLY A 100 -16.86 -3.66 4.87
N ASP A 101 -17.92 -4.36 5.24
CA ASP A 101 -17.84 -5.56 6.09
C ASP A 101 -17.94 -6.88 5.30
N VAL A 102 -17.99 -6.82 3.96
CA VAL A 102 -18.13 -8.01 3.11
C VAL A 102 -16.75 -8.46 2.58
N PRO A 103 -16.30 -9.69 2.88
CA PRO A 103 -15.08 -10.27 2.31
C PRO A 103 -15.16 -10.41 0.78
N LEU A 104 -14.08 -10.05 0.10
CA LEU A 104 -13.98 -10.13 -1.35
C LEU A 104 -13.80 -11.58 -1.82
N ASN A 105 -14.77 -12.05 -2.59
CA ASN A 105 -14.66 -13.26 -3.40
C ASN A 105 -14.30 -12.92 -4.85
N ILE A 106 -14.16 -13.96 -5.69
CA ILE A 106 -13.75 -13.79 -7.09
C ILE A 106 -14.72 -12.95 -7.93
N ASN A 107 -16.02 -12.99 -7.65
CA ASN A 107 -17.01 -12.19 -8.38
C ASN A 107 -16.84 -10.70 -8.06
N GLU A 108 -16.51 -10.36 -6.82
CA GLU A 108 -16.29 -8.97 -6.41
C GLU A 108 -14.96 -8.43 -6.93
N ILE A 109 -13.91 -9.26 -6.90
CA ILE A 109 -12.63 -8.93 -7.55
C ILE A 109 -12.81 -8.68 -9.05
N ALA A 110 -13.60 -9.52 -9.73
CA ALA A 110 -13.91 -9.34 -11.15
C ALA A 110 -14.60 -7.99 -11.44
N LYS A 111 -15.52 -7.56 -10.56
CA LYS A 111 -16.17 -6.24 -10.64
C LYS A 111 -15.18 -5.11 -10.42
N ILE A 112 -14.29 -5.22 -9.42
CA ILE A 112 -13.24 -4.22 -9.15
C ILE A 112 -12.31 -4.05 -10.36
N TRP A 113 -11.96 -5.15 -11.02
CA TRP A 113 -11.09 -5.10 -12.19
C TRP A 113 -11.81 -4.83 -13.51
N GLY A 114 -13.15 -4.70 -13.48
CA GLY A 114 -13.96 -4.45 -14.66
C GLY A 114 -13.87 -5.54 -15.73
N MET A 115 -13.85 -6.81 -15.34
CA MET A 115 -13.69 -7.94 -16.27
C MET A 115 -14.56 -9.15 -15.93
N HIS A 116 -14.65 -10.10 -16.86
CA HIS A 116 -15.34 -11.37 -16.62
C HIS A 116 -14.67 -12.19 -15.51
N LYS A 117 -15.48 -12.95 -14.77
CA LYS A 117 -15.06 -13.77 -13.62
C LYS A 117 -13.90 -14.72 -13.95
N ASP A 118 -13.95 -15.39 -15.10
CA ASP A 118 -12.92 -16.37 -15.47
C ASP A 118 -11.57 -15.71 -15.73
N ASN A 119 -11.56 -14.53 -16.36
CA ASN A 119 -10.35 -13.74 -16.55
C ASN A 119 -9.79 -13.25 -15.20
N ALA A 120 -10.67 -12.80 -14.30
CA ALA A 120 -10.27 -12.44 -12.95
C ALA A 120 -9.68 -13.64 -12.20
N LYS A 121 -10.25 -14.84 -12.38
CA LYS A 121 -9.74 -16.08 -11.76
C LYS A 121 -8.32 -16.40 -12.22
N VAL A 122 -8.05 -16.29 -13.52
CA VAL A 122 -6.69 -16.47 -14.06
C VAL A 122 -5.73 -15.44 -13.46
N LYS A 123 -6.15 -14.17 -13.39
CA LYS A 123 -5.31 -13.08 -12.88
C LYS A 123 -5.03 -13.17 -11.38
N ILE A 124 -6.01 -13.48 -10.55
CA ILE A 124 -5.79 -13.64 -9.11
C ILE A 124 -4.93 -14.87 -8.82
N ASN A 125 -5.12 -15.98 -9.54
CA ASN A 125 -4.29 -17.18 -9.36
C ASN A 125 -2.83 -16.89 -9.69
N LYS A 126 -2.54 -16.14 -10.76
CA LYS A 126 -1.16 -15.70 -11.01
C LYS A 126 -0.55 -14.91 -9.85
N LEU A 127 -1.33 -14.02 -9.21
CA LEU A 127 -0.87 -13.29 -8.02
C LEU A 127 -0.67 -14.20 -6.80
N VAL A 128 -1.43 -15.29 -6.72
CA VAL A 128 -1.25 -16.34 -5.70
C VAL A 128 0.01 -17.15 -5.97
N ASP A 129 0.26 -17.53 -7.22
CA ASP A 129 1.44 -18.30 -7.63
C ASP A 129 2.75 -17.52 -7.37
N ILE A 130 2.71 -16.19 -7.55
CA ILE A 130 3.84 -15.29 -7.22
C ILE A 130 3.97 -15.06 -5.70
N GLY A 131 2.97 -15.44 -4.90
CA GLY A 131 2.97 -15.28 -3.45
C GLY A 131 2.54 -13.90 -2.94
N LEU A 132 2.01 -13.03 -3.80
CA LEU A 132 1.48 -11.71 -3.40
C LEU A 132 0.13 -11.80 -2.69
N VAL A 133 -0.68 -12.78 -3.10
CA VAL A 133 -2.02 -13.03 -2.58
C VAL A 133 -2.07 -14.43 -1.99
N ILE A 134 -2.76 -14.60 -0.87
CA ILE A 134 -3.03 -15.90 -0.27
C ILE A 134 -4.50 -16.22 -0.51
N LYS A 135 -4.76 -17.43 -0.98
CA LYS A 135 -6.11 -17.96 -1.16
C LYS A 135 -6.52 -18.74 0.07
N ASP A 136 -7.66 -18.41 0.66
CA ASP A 136 -8.16 -19.07 1.87
C ASP A 136 -9.66 -19.35 1.79
N LYS A 137 -10.19 -20.11 2.74
CA LYS A 137 -11.63 -20.32 2.92
C LYS A 137 -12.21 -19.19 3.75
N ASP A 138 -13.41 -18.75 3.39
CA ASP A 138 -14.12 -17.76 4.20
C ASP A 138 -14.36 -18.34 5.60
N PRO A 139 -14.01 -17.62 6.68
CA PRO A 139 -14.22 -18.10 8.04
C PRO A 139 -15.71 -18.29 8.37
N ILE A 140 -16.60 -17.55 7.72
CA ILE A 140 -18.06 -17.62 7.94
C ILE A 140 -18.66 -18.70 7.04
N ASP A 141 -18.36 -18.68 5.74
CA ASP A 141 -18.85 -19.68 4.78
C ASP A 141 -17.70 -20.44 4.10
N LYS A 142 -17.30 -21.57 4.67
CA LYS A 142 -16.18 -22.39 4.18
C LYS A 142 -16.32 -22.88 2.72
N ARG A 143 -17.50 -22.76 2.10
CA ARG A 143 -17.69 -23.05 0.67
C ARG A 143 -17.11 -21.94 -0.21
N ARG A 144 -17.06 -20.71 0.30
CA ARG A 144 -16.51 -19.54 -0.38
C ARG A 144 -15.00 -19.48 -0.20
N THR A 145 -14.36 -18.97 -1.24
CA THR A 145 -12.93 -18.67 -1.24
C THR A 145 -12.78 -17.16 -1.10
N VAL A 146 -11.92 -16.76 -0.17
CA VAL A 146 -11.52 -15.38 0.07
C VAL A 146 -10.03 -15.22 -0.20
N PHE A 147 -9.59 -13.96 -0.30
CA PHE A 147 -8.22 -13.63 -0.65
C PHE A 147 -7.63 -12.68 0.38
N LEU A 148 -6.39 -12.94 0.77
CA LEU A 148 -5.61 -12.14 1.71
C LEU A 148 -4.35 -11.60 1.00
N ILE A 149 -3.77 -10.52 1.49
CA ILE A 149 -2.49 -10.02 1.01
C ILE A 149 -1.37 -10.60 1.88
N ASN A 150 -0.32 -11.12 1.25
CA ASN A 150 0.80 -11.69 1.98
C ASN A 150 1.55 -10.59 2.78
N SER A 151 1.70 -10.77 4.10
CA SER A 151 2.39 -9.84 5.02
C SER A 151 3.88 -9.73 4.77
N GLU A 152 4.44 -10.66 4.01
CA GLU A 152 5.81 -10.53 3.50
C GLU A 152 5.96 -9.27 2.64
N PHE A 153 4.91 -8.84 1.93
CA PHE A 153 4.99 -7.65 1.06
C PHE A 153 4.27 -6.46 1.67
N TYR A 154 3.06 -6.65 2.21
CA TYR A 154 2.23 -5.57 2.72
C TYR A 154 1.52 -5.92 4.02
N GLU A 155 1.50 -4.98 4.96
CA GLU A 155 0.80 -5.15 6.22
C GLU A 155 0.10 -3.86 6.63
N LYS A 156 -1.13 -3.96 7.12
CA LYS A 156 -1.86 -2.82 7.71
C LYS A 156 -1.99 -3.07 9.21
N GLY A 157 -1.37 -2.22 10.03
CA GLY A 157 -1.46 -2.34 11.49
C GLY A 157 -0.13 -2.29 12.21
N LYS A 158 0.08 -3.23 13.14
CA LYS A 158 1.29 -3.22 13.99
C LYS A 158 2.51 -3.55 13.15
N LYS A 159 3.59 -2.80 13.38
CA LYS A 159 4.91 -3.09 12.82
C LYS A 159 5.36 -4.46 13.35
N SER A 160 5.32 -5.48 12.49
CA SER A 160 5.76 -6.84 12.82
C SER A 160 7.27 -7.01 12.77
N SER A 161 7.99 -6.12 12.08
CA SER A 161 9.40 -6.24 11.73
C SER A 161 10.14 -4.91 11.86
N SER A 162 11.46 -4.96 12.11
CA SER A 162 12.35 -3.79 12.06
C SER A 162 12.54 -3.23 10.64
N ASP A 163 12.01 -3.92 9.63
CA ASP A 163 12.21 -3.61 8.22
C ASP A 163 11.80 -2.18 7.86
N LYS A 164 12.57 -1.57 6.96
CA LYS A 164 12.21 -0.29 6.38
C LYS A 164 11.01 -0.49 5.43
N PHE A 165 9.98 0.32 5.58
CA PHE A 165 8.75 0.24 4.78
C PHE A 165 8.31 1.61 4.28
N VAL A 166 7.53 1.63 3.20
CA VAL A 166 6.83 2.81 2.70
C VAL A 166 5.38 2.76 3.17
N LYS A 167 4.89 3.82 3.79
CA LYS A 167 3.46 4.02 4.06
C LYS A 167 2.79 4.35 2.73
N VAL A 168 1.83 3.53 2.32
CA VAL A 168 0.96 3.78 1.17
C VAL A 168 -0.42 4.15 1.69
N PHE A 169 -0.84 5.39 1.48
CA PHE A 169 -2.13 5.87 1.97
C PHE A 169 -3.25 5.43 1.04
N GLN A 170 -4.21 4.67 1.58
CA GLN A 170 -5.26 4.04 0.78
C GLN A 170 -6.21 5.07 0.18
N LYS A 171 -6.50 6.17 0.90
CA LYS A 171 -7.36 7.24 0.39
C LYS A 171 -6.77 7.89 -0.87
N LYS A 172 -5.50 8.32 -0.81
CA LYS A 172 -4.85 8.95 -1.97
C LYS A 172 -4.58 7.93 -3.09
N LEU A 173 -4.30 6.67 -2.76
CA LEU A 173 -4.18 5.61 -3.76
C LEU A 173 -5.51 5.40 -4.51
N ALA A 174 -6.64 5.35 -3.81
CA ALA A 174 -7.96 5.22 -4.42
C ALA A 174 -8.32 6.44 -5.29
N GLU A 175 -7.99 7.65 -4.82
CA GLU A 175 -8.13 8.90 -5.60
C GLU A 175 -7.32 8.83 -6.91
N VAL A 176 -6.04 8.46 -6.84
CA VAL A 176 -5.17 8.32 -8.02
C VAL A 176 -5.71 7.27 -9.00
N ILE A 177 -6.18 6.12 -8.50
CA ILE A 177 -6.80 5.07 -9.34
C ILE A 177 -8.04 5.64 -10.05
N SER A 178 -8.92 6.33 -9.32
CA SER A 178 -10.12 6.96 -9.88
C SER A 178 -9.78 7.98 -10.96
N ASN A 179 -8.79 8.85 -10.73
CA ASN A 179 -8.34 9.84 -11.72
C ASN A 179 -7.80 9.16 -12.99
N ILE A 180 -7.06 8.06 -12.86
CA ILE A 180 -6.54 7.29 -14.01
C ILE A 180 -7.68 6.63 -14.79
N GLU A 181 -8.70 6.11 -14.10
CA GLU A 181 -9.91 5.55 -14.72
C GLU A 181 -10.70 6.63 -15.47
N GLU A 182 -10.79 7.84 -14.93
CA GLU A 182 -11.41 8.98 -15.61
C GLU A 182 -10.62 9.41 -16.86
N ILE A 183 -9.30 9.54 -16.76
CA ILE A 183 -8.43 9.81 -17.91
C ILE A 183 -8.59 8.72 -18.99
N GLN A 184 -8.75 7.45 -18.57
CA GLN A 184 -8.99 6.35 -19.48
C GLN A 184 -10.37 6.44 -20.16
N LYS A 185 -11.43 6.91 -19.52
CA LYS A 185 -12.75 7.09 -20.18
C LYS A 185 -12.66 8.05 -21.38
N ASN A 186 -11.79 9.05 -21.29
CA ASN A 186 -11.52 10.01 -22.36
C ASN A 186 -10.54 9.49 -23.43
N SER A 187 -10.11 8.22 -23.34
CA SER A 187 -9.16 7.60 -24.26
C SER A 187 -9.59 6.19 -24.67
N LYS A 188 -9.36 5.83 -25.93
CA LYS A 188 -9.59 4.45 -26.40
C LYS A 188 -8.55 3.44 -25.89
N ASN A 189 -7.47 3.90 -25.24
CA ASN A 189 -6.35 3.06 -24.87
C ASN A 189 -6.46 2.48 -23.45
N GLN A 190 -6.84 1.20 -23.35
CA GLN A 190 -6.91 0.45 -22.08
C GLN A 190 -5.56 0.27 -21.38
N SER A 191 -4.43 0.43 -22.09
CA SER A 191 -3.10 0.31 -21.48
C SER A 191 -2.80 1.46 -20.51
N ILE A 192 -3.57 2.54 -20.54
CA ILE A 192 -3.45 3.68 -19.62
C ILE A 192 -3.58 3.22 -18.17
N LEU A 193 -4.50 2.30 -17.88
CA LEU A 193 -4.73 1.81 -16.52
C LEU A 193 -3.51 1.05 -15.95
N ASN A 194 -2.65 0.52 -16.81
CA ASN A 194 -1.42 -0.15 -16.37
C ASN A 194 -0.44 0.81 -15.70
N SER A 195 -0.57 2.13 -15.89
CA SER A 195 0.20 3.13 -15.14
C SER A 195 0.08 2.96 -13.61
N ILE A 196 -1.07 2.48 -13.11
CA ILE A 196 -1.25 2.13 -11.69
C ILE A 196 -0.22 1.07 -11.24
N GLY A 197 0.06 0.08 -12.10
CA GLY A 197 1.01 -0.97 -11.80
C GLY A 197 2.46 -0.49 -11.72
N LEU A 198 2.77 0.64 -12.36
CA LEU A 198 4.08 1.27 -12.24
C LEU A 198 4.32 1.73 -10.80
N LEU A 199 3.31 2.28 -10.11
CA LEU A 199 3.43 2.72 -8.71
C LEU A 199 3.94 1.61 -7.79
N ASN A 200 3.44 0.38 -7.98
CA ASN A 200 3.89 -0.79 -7.23
C ASN A 200 5.39 -1.05 -7.39
N ALA A 201 5.87 -0.98 -8.64
CA ALA A 201 7.27 -1.23 -8.98
C ALA A 201 8.21 -0.11 -8.49
N LEU A 202 7.67 1.09 -8.24
CA LEU A 202 8.44 2.25 -7.78
C LEU A 202 8.64 2.28 -6.26
N ILE A 203 7.83 1.58 -5.48
CA ILE A 203 7.88 1.58 -4.00
C ILE A 203 9.29 1.29 -3.46
N PRO A 204 10.02 0.26 -3.94
CA PRO A 204 11.37 -0.03 -3.43
C PRO A 204 12.36 1.12 -3.62
N TYR A 205 12.13 2.00 -4.60
CA TYR A 205 13.03 3.07 -5.03
C TYR A 205 12.66 4.45 -4.46
N PHE A 206 11.68 4.49 -3.55
CA PHE A 206 11.21 5.72 -2.93
C PHE A 206 12.15 6.16 -1.81
N HIS A 207 12.82 7.30 -2.02
CA HIS A 207 13.77 7.86 -1.06
C HIS A 207 13.07 8.30 0.22
N TYR A 208 13.65 7.93 1.37
CA TYR A 208 12.93 8.07 2.63
C TYR A 208 12.80 9.51 3.14
N GLN A 209 13.68 10.43 2.73
CA GLN A 209 13.65 11.84 3.18
C GLN A 209 13.07 12.79 2.13
N THR A 210 13.32 12.54 0.85
CA THR A 210 13.16 13.57 -0.21
C THR A 210 12.01 13.29 -1.17
N PHE A 211 11.33 12.14 -1.03
CA PHE A 211 10.25 11.68 -1.92
C PHE A 211 10.63 11.44 -3.38
N TYR A 212 11.92 11.56 -3.73
CA TYR A 212 12.43 11.26 -5.05
C TYR A 212 12.52 9.74 -5.30
N LEU A 213 12.44 9.38 -6.58
CA LEU A 213 12.77 8.04 -7.05
C LEU A 213 14.27 7.92 -7.34
N VAL A 214 14.94 7.04 -6.60
CA VAL A 214 16.40 6.88 -6.60
C VAL A 214 16.83 5.41 -6.43
N GLU A 215 18.04 5.08 -6.84
CA GLU A 215 18.66 3.76 -6.67
C GLU A 215 19.19 3.52 -5.25
N ASN A 216 19.43 4.58 -4.47
CA ASN A 216 19.84 4.58 -3.07
C ASN A 216 18.73 5.07 -2.11
N PRO A 217 17.55 4.43 -2.08
CA PRO A 217 16.35 4.95 -1.38
C PRO A 217 16.51 4.99 0.15
N ASN A 218 17.55 4.36 0.68
CA ASN A 218 17.79 4.12 2.11
C ASN A 218 18.96 4.94 2.67
N GLU A 219 19.65 5.70 1.83
CA GLU A 219 20.87 6.45 2.16
C GLU A 219 20.50 7.78 2.81
N CYS A 220 21.06 8.06 4.00
CA CYS A 220 20.83 9.32 4.68
C CYS A 220 21.63 10.42 3.99
N ILE A 221 20.95 11.50 3.58
CA ILE A 221 21.63 12.64 2.95
C ILE A 221 21.92 13.75 3.96
N THR A 222 21.13 13.83 5.04
CA THR A 222 21.25 14.86 6.09
C THR A 222 22.26 14.46 7.16
N LEU A 223 23.00 15.44 7.67
CA LEU A 223 23.76 15.37 8.91
C LEU A 223 22.90 15.76 10.12
N ASP A 224 23.40 15.54 11.33
CA ASP A 224 22.67 15.87 12.57
C ASP A 224 22.30 17.36 12.61
N GLY A 225 20.99 17.64 12.72
CA GLY A 225 20.44 19.00 12.74
C GLY A 225 20.36 19.71 11.39
N GLU A 226 20.83 19.09 10.30
CA GLU A 226 20.78 19.66 8.96
C GLU A 226 19.39 19.53 8.33
N SER A 227 18.93 20.57 7.62
CA SER A 227 17.69 20.47 6.86
C SER A 227 17.89 19.65 5.57
N ILE A 228 16.80 19.13 5.01
CA ILE A 228 16.85 18.41 3.73
C ILE A 228 17.34 19.33 2.60
N ILE A 229 17.00 20.62 2.65
CA ILE A 229 17.36 21.60 1.63
C ILE A 229 18.89 21.82 1.67
N ASP A 230 19.44 22.09 2.85
CA ASP A 230 20.88 22.29 3.04
C ASP A 230 21.68 21.05 2.61
N ALA A 231 21.18 19.85 2.92
CA ALA A 231 21.81 18.60 2.50
C ALA A 231 21.87 18.44 0.97
N LEU A 232 20.80 18.85 0.26
CA LEU A 232 20.74 18.81 -1.19
C LEU A 232 21.64 19.87 -1.84
N GLU A 233 21.79 21.04 -1.21
CA GLU A 233 22.69 22.10 -1.66
C GLU A 233 24.16 21.70 -1.46
N ARG A 234 24.50 21.13 -0.29
CA ARG A 234 25.84 20.64 0.03
C ARG A 234 26.30 19.53 -0.91
N ASN A 235 25.43 18.58 -1.24
CA ASN A 235 25.74 17.50 -2.17
C ASN A 235 24.56 17.14 -3.06
N SER A 236 24.44 17.85 -4.18
CA SER A 236 23.41 17.60 -5.20
C SER A 236 23.52 16.22 -5.87
N GLY A 237 24.68 15.56 -5.77
CA GLY A 237 24.93 14.20 -6.28
C GLY A 237 24.57 13.08 -5.30
N SER A 238 24.13 13.41 -4.08
CA SER A 238 23.78 12.43 -3.04
C SER A 238 22.61 11.50 -3.44
N LEU A 239 21.74 11.96 -4.34
CA LEU A 239 20.61 11.17 -4.85
C LEU A 239 20.93 10.56 -6.21
N ARG A 240 21.01 9.23 -6.27
CA ARG A 240 21.18 8.50 -7.54
C ARG A 240 19.84 8.30 -8.23
N HIS A 241 19.34 9.35 -8.88
CA HIS A 241 18.03 9.34 -9.52
C HIS A 241 17.84 8.21 -10.54
N LEU A 242 16.63 7.61 -10.54
CA LEU A 242 16.29 6.55 -11.49
C LEU A 242 16.25 7.07 -12.93
N THR A 243 17.03 6.44 -13.81
CA THR A 243 16.97 6.71 -15.25
C THR A 243 15.79 6.00 -15.92
N LYS A 244 15.33 6.51 -17.06
CA LYS A 244 14.30 5.81 -17.88
C LYS A 244 14.73 4.40 -18.29
N THR A 245 16.02 4.19 -18.54
CA THR A 245 16.57 2.86 -18.85
C THR A 245 16.43 1.92 -17.67
N ARG A 246 16.80 2.37 -16.45
CA ARG A 246 16.63 1.54 -15.25
C ARG A 246 15.16 1.25 -14.97
N LEU A 247 14.27 2.24 -15.17
CA LEU A 247 12.82 2.05 -15.06
C LEU A 247 12.30 0.97 -16.03
N CYS A 248 12.84 0.87 -17.25
CA CYS A 248 12.51 -0.24 -18.17
C CYS A 248 12.88 -1.61 -17.62
N SER A 249 14.04 -1.72 -16.97
CA SER A 249 14.48 -2.97 -16.35
C SER A 249 13.60 -3.37 -15.17
N ILE A 250 13.25 -2.41 -14.30
CA ILE A 250 12.44 -2.64 -13.09
C ILE A 250 11.05 -3.22 -13.43
N ILE A 251 10.45 -2.81 -14.55
CA ILE A 251 9.10 -3.23 -14.93
C ILE A 251 9.03 -4.60 -15.64
N GLY A 252 10.14 -5.34 -15.72
CA GLY A 252 10.16 -6.73 -16.20
C GLY A 252 10.07 -6.90 -17.72
N ASN A 253 10.17 -5.82 -18.50
CA ASN A 253 10.23 -5.93 -19.95
C ASN A 253 11.69 -5.95 -20.39
N LYS A 254 12.20 -7.14 -20.76
CA LYS A 254 13.52 -7.27 -21.41
C LYS A 254 13.66 -6.35 -22.64
N ASN A 255 12.53 -5.92 -23.23
CA ASN A 255 12.41 -4.91 -24.29
C ASN A 255 11.51 -3.73 -23.87
N GLY A 256 11.68 -3.20 -22.66
CA GLY A 256 10.84 -2.12 -22.13
C GLY A 256 10.83 -0.88 -23.03
N ASN A 257 9.66 -0.55 -23.57
CA ASN A 257 9.50 0.60 -24.44
C ASN A 257 9.55 1.90 -23.60
N ARG A 258 10.61 2.70 -23.77
CA ARG A 258 10.80 4.01 -23.11
C ARG A 258 9.61 4.96 -23.35
N ASN A 259 8.93 4.83 -24.50
CA ASN A 259 7.73 5.62 -24.79
C ASN A 259 6.57 5.20 -23.90
N THR A 260 6.39 3.91 -23.64
CA THR A 260 5.37 3.41 -22.71
C THR A 260 5.61 3.92 -21.29
N ILE A 261 6.86 3.93 -20.83
CA ILE A 261 7.19 4.50 -19.50
C ILE A 261 6.91 5.99 -19.45
N THR A 262 7.33 6.72 -20.49
CA THR A 262 7.06 8.16 -20.59
C THR A 262 5.55 8.42 -20.59
N GLN A 263 4.76 7.60 -21.29
CA GLN A 263 3.30 7.67 -21.26
C GLN A 263 2.75 7.36 -19.85
N TYR A 264 3.22 6.31 -19.17
CA TYR A 264 2.76 5.98 -17.83
C TYR A 264 3.06 7.10 -16.83
N PHE A 265 4.25 7.70 -16.86
CA PHE A 265 4.55 8.85 -16.00
C PHE A 265 3.70 10.07 -16.33
N LYS A 266 3.41 10.36 -17.61
CA LYS A 266 2.47 11.42 -17.99
C LYS A 266 1.07 11.18 -17.43
N ILE A 267 0.60 9.93 -17.43
CA ILE A 267 -0.70 9.58 -16.85
C ILE A 267 -0.68 9.71 -15.33
N LEU A 268 0.36 9.21 -14.67
CA LEU A 268 0.52 9.35 -13.22
C LEU A 268 0.63 10.81 -12.78
N GLU A 269 1.27 11.65 -13.60
CA GLU A 269 1.36 13.09 -13.39
C GLU A 269 0.01 13.76 -13.49
N LYS A 270 -0.75 13.50 -14.56
CA LYS A 270 -2.14 13.98 -14.69
C LYS A 270 -3.06 13.49 -13.56
N ALA A 271 -2.80 12.30 -13.03
CA ALA A 271 -3.55 11.75 -11.91
C ALA A 271 -3.13 12.33 -10.54
N GLY A 272 -2.13 13.20 -10.49
CA GLY A 272 -1.62 13.84 -9.27
C GLY A 272 -0.78 12.90 -8.38
N ALA A 273 -0.24 11.82 -8.93
CA ALA A 273 0.55 10.82 -8.20
C ALA A 273 2.05 11.13 -8.19
N VAL A 274 2.56 11.70 -9.29
CA VAL A 274 3.98 11.94 -9.55
C VAL A 274 4.17 13.31 -10.16
N MET A 275 5.28 13.98 -9.86
CA MET A 275 5.74 15.16 -10.59
C MET A 275 6.97 14.78 -11.41
N VAL A 276 6.97 15.15 -12.70
CA VAL A 276 8.09 14.88 -13.60
C VAL A 276 8.86 16.16 -13.86
N LEU A 277 10.07 16.26 -13.31
CA LEU A 277 10.95 17.40 -13.52
C LEU A 277 11.89 17.09 -14.68
N ASN A 278 11.94 17.96 -15.68
CA ASN A 278 12.77 17.78 -16.86
C ASN A 278 13.82 18.89 -16.96
N THR A 279 15.10 18.52 -17.01
CA THR A 279 16.21 19.47 -17.16
C THR A 279 17.27 18.84 -18.06
N ASN A 280 17.70 19.54 -19.11
CA ASN A 280 18.79 19.12 -20.00
C ASN A 280 18.69 17.64 -20.44
N ARG A 281 17.49 17.23 -20.90
CA ARG A 281 17.13 15.85 -21.32
C ARG A 281 17.15 14.78 -20.22
N LYS A 282 17.41 15.14 -18.96
CA LYS A 282 17.24 14.27 -17.81
C LYS A 282 15.85 14.48 -17.21
N SER A 283 15.23 13.39 -16.78
CA SER A 283 13.95 13.42 -16.04
C SER A 283 14.20 12.91 -14.64
N THR A 284 13.79 13.67 -13.63
CA THR A 284 13.69 13.20 -12.24
C THR A 284 12.23 13.11 -11.85
N PHE A 285 11.94 12.20 -10.91
CA PHE A 285 10.56 11.86 -10.55
C PHE A 285 10.38 12.00 -9.05
N LEU A 286 9.38 12.76 -8.66
CA LEU A 286 8.99 13.00 -7.27
C LEU A 286 7.62 12.36 -7.04
N ILE A 287 7.44 11.59 -5.96
CA ILE A 287 6.14 10.99 -5.63
C ILE A 287 5.38 11.88 -4.64
N HIS A 288 4.06 11.96 -4.80
CA HIS A 288 3.21 12.74 -3.91
C HIS A 288 3.32 12.24 -2.44
N PRO A 289 3.62 13.10 -1.44
CA PRO A 289 3.79 12.69 -0.03
C PRO A 289 2.54 12.13 0.65
N ASP A 290 1.37 12.45 0.09
CA ASP A 290 0.10 11.87 0.55
C ASP A 290 -0.21 10.52 -0.10
N LEU A 291 0.54 10.11 -1.14
CA LEU A 291 0.44 8.78 -1.72
C LEU A 291 1.42 7.83 -1.03
N PHE A 292 2.71 8.17 -1.05
CA PHE A 292 3.79 7.44 -0.40
C PHE A 292 4.47 8.29 0.65
N PHE A 293 4.83 7.68 1.78
CA PHE A 293 5.56 8.37 2.84
C PHE A 293 6.43 7.42 3.64
N ARG A 294 7.61 7.88 4.06
CA ARG A 294 8.57 6.99 4.74
C ARG A 294 9.24 7.61 5.97
N ILE A 295 9.11 8.91 6.15
CA ILE A 295 9.58 9.58 7.36
C ILE A 295 8.76 9.08 8.55
N ASP A 296 9.40 8.90 9.71
CA ASP A 296 8.76 8.50 10.98
C ASP A 296 7.96 9.64 11.64
N SER A 297 7.55 10.62 10.83
CA SER A 297 6.82 11.80 11.24
C SER A 297 5.39 11.82 10.71
N LYS A 298 4.66 12.90 10.99
CA LYS A 298 3.28 13.13 10.55
C LYS A 298 3.18 13.87 9.22
N GLY A 299 4.31 14.10 8.54
CA GLY A 299 4.34 14.88 7.31
C GLY A 299 4.06 16.37 7.55
N VAL A 300 4.41 16.90 8.72
CA VAL A 300 4.20 18.32 9.06
C VAL A 300 5.48 19.12 8.93
N GLU A 301 6.56 18.49 8.47
CA GLU A 301 7.87 19.10 8.28
C GLU A 301 7.80 20.09 7.13
N GLU A 302 8.63 21.12 7.20
CA GLU A 302 8.71 22.18 6.21
C GLU A 302 8.91 21.64 4.79
N TYR A 303 9.89 20.74 4.61
CA TYR A 303 10.16 20.12 3.31
C TYR A 303 8.94 19.32 2.78
N THR A 304 8.26 18.57 3.65
CA THR A 304 7.05 17.83 3.26
C THR A 304 5.93 18.79 2.80
N ARG A 305 5.73 19.91 3.51
CA ARG A 305 4.74 20.93 3.12
C ARG A 305 5.13 21.61 1.82
N TYR A 306 6.40 21.97 1.66
CA TYR A 306 6.94 22.54 0.43
C TYR A 306 6.65 21.64 -0.77
N VAL A 307 6.94 20.33 -0.66
CA VAL A 307 6.67 19.37 -1.74
C VAL A 307 5.18 19.29 -2.07
N ARG A 308 4.28 19.28 -1.07
CA ARG A 308 2.83 19.34 -1.34
C ARG A 308 2.43 20.61 -2.09
N THR A 309 2.98 21.76 -1.69
CA THR A 309 2.72 23.03 -2.38
C THR A 309 3.18 22.99 -3.83
N MET A 310 4.35 22.40 -4.11
CA MET A 310 4.80 22.18 -5.49
C MET A 310 3.78 21.36 -6.30
N PHE A 311 3.28 20.25 -5.74
CA PHE A 311 2.25 19.43 -6.40
C PHE A 311 0.95 20.21 -6.66
N ASN A 312 0.50 21.01 -5.70
CA ASN A 312 -0.70 21.84 -5.86
C ASN A 312 -0.52 22.88 -6.97
N GLN A 313 0.64 23.54 -7.03
CA GLN A 313 0.97 24.48 -8.10
C GLN A 313 1.02 23.78 -9.47
N HIS A 314 1.71 22.64 -9.55
CA HIS A 314 1.82 21.87 -10.80
C HIS A 314 0.45 21.42 -11.33
N ASN A 315 -0.42 20.94 -10.45
CA ASN A 315 -1.78 20.53 -10.81
C ASN A 315 -2.65 21.72 -11.24
N SER A 316 -2.47 22.90 -10.63
CA SER A 316 -3.21 24.11 -11.00
C SER A 316 -2.88 24.62 -12.41
N VAL A 317 -1.67 24.33 -12.90
CA VAL A 317 -1.24 24.68 -14.27
C VAL A 317 -1.73 23.64 -15.28
N ALA A 318 -1.83 22.36 -14.89
CA ALA A 318 -2.27 21.27 -15.77
C ALA A 318 -3.79 21.25 -16.06
N LEU A 319 -4.60 22.03 -15.31
CA LEU A 319 -6.05 22.16 -15.46
C LEU A 319 -6.49 23.38 -16.29
N LYS A 320 -5.56 24.10 -16.92
CA LYS A 320 -5.82 25.13 -17.93
C LYS A 320 -5.57 24.59 -19.33
#